data_AF-A0A930TU21-F1
#
_entry.id   AF-A0A930TU21-F1
#
_cell.length_a   1.000
_cell.length_b   1.000
_cell.length_c   1.000
_cell.angle_alpha   90.00
_cell.angle_beta   90.00
_cell.angle_gamma   90.00
#
_symmetry.space_group_name_H-M   'P 1'
#
loop_
_entity.id
_entity.type
_entity.pdbx_description
1 polymer ?
#
loop_
_entity_poly.entity_id
_entity_poly.type
_entity_poly.pdbx_seq_one_letter_code
_entity_poly.pdbx_strand_id
1 'polypeptide(L)'
;SDATLNGTELAQVLTRCRVKLAVFNACWGAQPDQRGHEAIPRSSLAEVLIHHGVPAVLGMRDSIADQEALSFIQAFAQALAERLPIDQAVAIARQHLLTLYKFNQPAWTLPVLYMHPEFDGELIKPISEGVTEIPDATSSAWFIHPTPTACLRSMAKPSRTWQIQGGLMRVGSLDGNDLVLREPGVSRKHAEIFYRDVGGNGDGEPTYFLKDFSRFGTLVQTSEGWQKVHHREVPLQPNARLKFGSSRSQTLEFLIDG
;
A
#
# COMPACT_ATOMS: atom_id res chain seq x y z
N SER A 1 -15.93 -25.81 31.27
CA SER A 1 -17.12 -25.54 30.44
C SER A 1 -16.63 -25.11 29.07
N ASP A 2 -16.77 -25.96 28.06
CA ASP A 2 -16.42 -25.61 26.68
C ASP A 2 -17.44 -24.63 26.13
N ALA A 3 -17.17 -23.34 26.30
CA ALA A 3 -17.97 -22.29 25.68
C ALA A 3 -17.69 -22.31 24.17
N THR A 4 -18.60 -22.88 23.39
CA THR A 4 -18.57 -22.80 21.93
C THR A 4 -18.98 -21.41 21.49
N LEU A 5 -18.05 -20.67 20.88
CA LEU A 5 -18.27 -19.33 20.33
C LEU A 5 -18.57 -19.43 18.83
N ASN A 6 -19.66 -18.83 18.35
CA ASN A 6 -19.94 -18.82 16.92
C ASN A 6 -19.12 -17.75 16.17
N GLY A 7 -19.05 -17.83 14.84
CA GLY A 7 -18.23 -16.92 14.03
C GLY A 7 -18.61 -15.45 14.15
N THR A 8 -19.91 -15.14 14.31
CA THR A 8 -20.38 -13.76 14.49
C THR A 8 -20.00 -13.21 15.86
N GLU A 9 -20.14 -14.00 16.91
CA GLU A 9 -19.72 -13.62 18.27
C GLU A 9 -18.20 -13.41 18.32
N LEU A 10 -17.43 -14.30 17.69
CA LEU A 10 -15.98 -14.13 17.58
C LEU A 10 -15.62 -12.84 16.84
N ALA A 11 -16.26 -12.56 15.70
CA ALA A 11 -16.00 -11.34 14.95
C ALA A 11 -16.30 -10.08 15.78
N GLN A 12 -17.40 -10.07 16.54
CA GLN A 12 -17.74 -8.96 17.42
C GLN A 12 -16.67 -8.73 18.49
N VAL A 13 -16.17 -9.80 19.12
CA VAL A 13 -15.08 -9.71 20.10
C VAL A 13 -13.82 -9.16 19.46
N LEU A 14 -13.40 -9.69 18.31
CA LEU A 14 -12.19 -9.26 17.60
C LEU A 14 -12.26 -7.78 17.19
N THR A 15 -13.39 -7.35 16.61
CA THR A 15 -13.62 -5.95 16.22
C THR A 15 -13.62 -5.02 17.44
N ARG A 16 -14.27 -5.41 18.55
CA ARG A 16 -14.26 -4.65 19.81
C ARG A 16 -12.85 -4.49 20.38
N CYS A 17 -12.02 -5.53 20.27
CA CYS A 17 -10.62 -5.53 20.67
C CYS A 17 -9.70 -4.82 19.67
N ARG A 18 -10.24 -4.26 18.58
CA ARG A 18 -9.47 -3.60 17.50
C ARG A 18 -8.41 -4.49 16.86
N VAL A 19 -8.70 -5.80 16.78
CA VAL A 19 -7.84 -6.74 16.05
C VAL A 19 -7.87 -6.39 14.57
N LYS A 20 -6.69 -6.16 13.99
CA LYS A 20 -6.55 -5.80 12.57
C LYS A 20 -6.39 -7.01 11.65
N LEU A 21 -5.72 -8.05 12.14
CA LEU A 21 -5.51 -9.31 11.43
C LEU A 21 -5.83 -10.47 12.36
N ALA A 22 -6.72 -11.36 11.91
CA ALA A 22 -6.93 -12.67 12.51
C ALA A 22 -6.26 -13.75 11.63
N VAL A 23 -5.44 -14.60 12.24
CA VAL A 23 -4.73 -15.68 11.54
C VAL A 23 -5.20 -17.02 12.08
N PHE A 24 -5.91 -17.78 11.26
CA PHE A 24 -6.31 -19.15 11.53
C PHE A 24 -5.32 -20.09 10.83
N ASN A 25 -4.19 -20.35 11.49
CA ASN A 25 -3.24 -21.37 11.04
C ASN A 25 -3.73 -22.77 11.41
N ALA A 26 -4.94 -23.09 10.97
CA ALA A 26 -5.66 -24.32 11.23
C ALA A 26 -6.43 -24.71 9.97
N CYS A 27 -6.75 -26.00 9.84
CA CYS A 27 -7.50 -26.52 8.71
C CYS A 27 -8.85 -25.83 8.55
N TRP A 28 -9.30 -25.68 7.31
CA TRP A 28 -10.68 -25.32 6.94
C TRP A 28 -11.20 -23.95 7.40
N GLY A 29 -10.36 -23.08 7.98
CA GLY A 29 -10.78 -21.73 8.39
C GLY A 29 -11.32 -20.85 7.25
N ALA A 30 -10.97 -21.15 6.00
CA ALA A 30 -11.45 -20.50 4.80
C ALA A 30 -12.29 -21.44 3.90
N GLN A 31 -12.73 -22.59 4.41
CA GLN A 31 -13.59 -23.49 3.66
C GLN A 31 -15.06 -23.04 3.83
N PRO A 32 -15.78 -22.71 2.74
CA PRO A 32 -17.20 -22.42 2.81
C PRO A 32 -18.00 -23.70 3.06
N ASP A 33 -19.10 -23.55 3.77
CA ASP A 33 -20.11 -24.60 3.90
C ASP A 33 -20.76 -24.90 2.54
N GLN A 34 -21.25 -26.13 2.38
CA GLN A 34 -21.80 -26.61 1.11
C GLN A 34 -23.28 -26.94 1.22
N ARG A 35 -24.07 -26.44 0.26
CA ARG A 35 -25.46 -26.86 0.06
C ARG A 35 -25.54 -27.70 -1.21
N GLY A 36 -25.48 -29.02 -1.06
CA GLY A 36 -25.43 -29.93 -2.20
C GLY A 36 -24.07 -29.87 -2.89
N HIS A 37 -24.00 -29.31 -4.11
CA HIS A 37 -22.75 -29.13 -4.87
C HIS A 37 -22.34 -27.65 -5.00
N GLU A 38 -23.07 -26.76 -4.33
CA GLU A 38 -22.82 -25.31 -4.37
C GLU A 38 -22.26 -24.84 -3.02
N ALA A 39 -21.20 -24.04 -3.07
CA ALA A 39 -20.67 -23.36 -1.90
C ALA A 39 -21.61 -22.24 -1.47
N ILE A 40 -21.98 -22.21 -0.19
CA ILE A 40 -22.81 -21.13 0.39
C ILE A 40 -21.92 -19.89 0.50
N PRO A 41 -22.25 -18.76 -0.14
CA PRO A 41 -21.45 -17.54 -0.01
C PRO A 41 -21.37 -17.07 1.43
N ARG A 42 -20.20 -16.60 1.88
CA ARG A 42 -19.99 -16.02 3.22
C ARG A 42 -20.25 -16.97 4.39
N SER A 43 -19.97 -18.25 4.19
CA SER A 43 -20.23 -19.29 5.19
C SER A 43 -18.97 -19.81 5.89
N SER A 44 -17.79 -19.55 5.34
CA SER A 44 -16.53 -19.87 6.04
C SER A 44 -16.29 -18.93 7.22
N LEU A 45 -15.54 -19.39 8.21
CA LEU A 45 -15.17 -18.56 9.36
C LEU A 45 -14.48 -17.25 8.91
N ALA A 46 -13.52 -17.36 7.97
CA ALA A 46 -12.81 -16.20 7.46
C ALA A 46 -13.74 -15.17 6.78
N GLU A 47 -14.71 -15.64 5.98
CA GLU A 47 -15.69 -14.77 5.34
C GLU A 47 -16.66 -14.13 6.34
N VAL A 48 -17.08 -14.85 7.39
CA VAL A 48 -17.93 -14.31 8.44
C VAL A 48 -17.20 -13.18 9.17
N LEU A 49 -15.94 -13.38 9.54
CA LEU A 49 -15.15 -12.37 10.26
C LEU A 49 -14.90 -11.11 9.45
N ILE A 50 -14.50 -11.24 8.18
CA ILE A 50 -14.30 -10.07 7.30
C ILE A 50 -15.62 -9.32 7.07
N HIS A 51 -16.75 -10.04 6.93
CA HIS A 51 -18.07 -9.44 6.75
C HIS A 51 -18.54 -8.66 7.98
N HIS A 52 -18.17 -9.11 9.18
CA HIS A 52 -18.48 -8.48 10.46
C HIS A 52 -17.42 -7.47 10.95
N GLY A 53 -16.51 -7.06 10.06
CA GLY A 53 -15.66 -5.87 10.27
C GLY A 53 -14.24 -6.14 10.77
N VAL A 54 -13.80 -7.40 10.84
CA VAL A 54 -12.37 -7.69 11.04
C VAL A 54 -11.62 -7.26 9.76
N PRO A 55 -10.60 -6.38 9.81
CA PRO A 55 -10.02 -5.78 8.60
C PRO A 55 -9.32 -6.76 7.65
N ALA A 56 -8.67 -7.78 8.21
CA ALA A 56 -8.04 -8.86 7.45
C ALA A 56 -8.15 -10.20 8.19
N VAL A 57 -8.38 -11.27 7.44
CA VAL A 57 -8.48 -12.62 7.97
C VAL A 57 -7.73 -13.59 7.06
N LEU A 58 -6.84 -14.39 7.64
CA LEU A 58 -6.15 -15.46 6.94
C LEU A 58 -6.65 -16.81 7.46
N GLY A 59 -7.00 -17.71 6.55
CA GLY A 59 -7.42 -19.07 6.89
C GLY A 59 -7.03 -20.08 5.80
N MET A 60 -7.06 -21.37 6.13
CA MET A 60 -6.76 -22.44 5.18
C MET A 60 -8.03 -22.88 4.47
N ARG A 61 -7.99 -23.00 3.14
CA ARG A 61 -9.15 -23.47 2.34
C ARG A 61 -9.41 -24.98 2.47
N ASP A 62 -8.41 -25.73 2.93
CA ASP A 62 -8.47 -27.18 3.11
C ASP A 62 -7.52 -27.60 4.26
N SER A 63 -7.32 -28.90 4.44
CA SER A 63 -6.36 -29.50 5.36
C SER A 63 -4.93 -29.16 4.96
N ILE A 64 -4.12 -28.76 5.94
CA ILE A 64 -2.70 -28.48 5.81
C ILE A 64 -1.93 -29.41 6.76
N ALA A 65 -0.76 -29.91 6.36
CA ALA A 65 0.05 -30.71 7.28
C ALA A 65 0.72 -29.83 8.34
N ASP A 66 0.89 -30.34 9.56
CA ASP A 66 1.47 -29.57 10.69
C ASP A 66 2.82 -28.92 10.34
N GLN A 67 3.70 -29.65 9.64
CA GLN A 67 5.01 -29.16 9.25
C GLN A 67 4.92 -28.02 8.22
N GLU A 68 3.98 -28.09 7.28
CA GLU A 68 3.73 -27.05 6.27
C GLU A 68 3.11 -25.82 6.92
N ALA A 69 2.15 -26.01 7.83
CA ALA A 69 1.55 -24.94 8.62
C ALA A 69 2.58 -24.22 9.49
N LEU A 70 3.53 -24.96 10.07
CA LEU A 70 4.63 -24.41 10.85
C LEU A 70 5.58 -23.58 9.97
N SER A 71 6.00 -24.12 8.83
CA SER A 71 6.88 -23.39 7.89
C SER A 71 6.19 -22.14 7.32
N PHE A 72 4.89 -22.22 7.04
CA PHE A 72 4.10 -21.08 6.62
C PHE A 72 4.09 -19.98 7.69
N ILE A 73 3.69 -20.31 8.92
CA ILE A 73 3.52 -19.29 9.97
C ILE A 73 4.86 -18.67 10.37
N GLN A 74 5.96 -19.42 10.31
CA GLN A 74 7.31 -18.89 10.54
C GLN A 74 7.69 -17.84 9.49
N ALA A 75 7.58 -18.18 8.20
CA ALA A 75 7.89 -17.24 7.12
C ALA A 75 6.95 -16.02 7.11
N PHE A 76 5.66 -16.24 7.38
CA PHE A 76 4.66 -15.18 7.46
C PHE A 76 4.93 -14.24 8.64
N ALA A 77 5.16 -14.77 9.84
CA ALA A 77 5.44 -13.98 11.03
C ALA A 77 6.75 -13.20 10.90
N GLN A 78 7.78 -13.80 10.27
CA GLN A 78 9.04 -13.12 9.98
C GLN A 78 8.83 -11.92 9.04
N ALA A 79 8.09 -12.09 7.94
CA ALA A 79 7.77 -11.01 7.00
C ALA A 79 6.94 -9.89 7.68
N LEU A 80 6.02 -10.24 8.58
CA LEU A 80 5.30 -9.24 9.38
C LEU A 80 6.20 -8.51 10.39
N ALA A 81 7.17 -9.21 10.99
CA ALA A 81 8.15 -8.59 11.89
C ALA A 81 9.07 -7.61 11.14
N GLU A 82 9.35 -7.90 9.87
CA GLU A 82 9.99 -6.99 8.91
C GLU A 82 9.09 -5.85 8.43
N ARG A 83 7.86 -5.75 8.98
CA ARG A 83 6.87 -4.69 8.75
C ARG A 83 6.36 -4.63 7.31
N LEU A 84 6.42 -5.75 6.61
CA LEU A 84 5.83 -5.87 5.29
C LEU A 84 4.29 -5.88 5.39
N PRO A 85 3.59 -5.32 4.38
CA PRO A 85 2.14 -5.46 4.26
C PRO A 85 1.69 -6.92 4.28
N ILE A 86 0.48 -7.18 4.80
CA ILE A 86 -0.02 -8.55 5.01
C ILE A 86 -0.04 -9.36 3.70
N ASP A 87 -0.50 -8.77 2.59
CA ASP A 87 -0.54 -9.42 1.29
C ASP A 87 0.85 -9.82 0.79
N GLN A 88 1.85 -8.95 0.98
CA GLN A 88 3.25 -9.25 0.70
C GLN A 88 3.80 -10.35 1.60
N ALA A 89 3.50 -10.32 2.90
CA ALA A 89 3.90 -11.37 3.84
C ALA A 89 3.30 -12.74 3.47
N VAL A 90 2.04 -12.78 3.04
CA VAL A 90 1.41 -14.01 2.52
C VAL A 90 2.11 -14.48 1.25
N ALA A 91 2.42 -13.58 0.32
CA ALA A 91 3.11 -13.94 -0.92
C ALA A 91 4.49 -14.57 -0.64
N ILE A 92 5.27 -13.99 0.29
CA ILE A 92 6.57 -14.53 0.71
C ILE A 92 6.41 -15.90 1.36
N ALA A 93 5.46 -16.07 2.27
CA ALA A 93 5.23 -17.34 2.93
C ALA A 93 4.78 -18.44 1.94
N ARG A 94 3.96 -18.11 0.95
CA ARG A 94 3.59 -19.04 -0.13
C ARG A 94 4.78 -19.42 -1.01
N GLN A 95 5.64 -18.45 -1.37
CA GLN A 95 6.88 -18.72 -2.12
C GLN A 95 7.80 -19.65 -1.33
N HIS A 96 7.92 -19.43 -0.02
CA HIS A 96 8.71 -20.29 0.86
C HIS A 96 8.21 -21.74 0.87
N LEU A 97 6.89 -21.95 1.01
CA LEU A 97 6.28 -23.27 0.90
C LEU A 97 6.55 -23.93 -0.46
N LEU A 98 6.44 -23.17 -1.55
CA LEU A 98 6.71 -23.67 -2.90
C LEU A 98 8.16 -24.16 -3.04
N THR A 99 9.12 -23.43 -2.47
CA THR A 99 10.55 -23.81 -2.47
C THR A 99 10.81 -25.07 -1.66
N LEU A 100 10.19 -25.22 -0.49
CA LEU A 100 10.43 -26.36 0.41
C LEU A 100 9.75 -27.66 -0.05
N TYR A 101 8.47 -27.59 -0.43
CA TYR A 101 7.63 -28.79 -0.64
C TYR A 101 7.40 -29.13 -2.11
N LYS A 102 7.89 -28.28 -3.04
CA LYS A 102 7.78 -28.44 -4.49
C LYS A 102 6.32 -28.59 -4.96
N PHE A 103 6.12 -28.93 -6.23
CA PHE A 103 4.81 -28.94 -6.88
C PHE A 103 3.90 -30.13 -6.51
N ASN A 104 4.42 -31.18 -5.89
CA ASN A 104 3.62 -32.39 -5.63
C ASN A 104 2.63 -32.22 -4.47
N GLN A 105 2.83 -31.25 -3.58
CA GLN A 105 1.89 -30.88 -2.54
C GLN A 105 1.55 -29.40 -2.68
N PRO A 106 0.32 -29.03 -3.10
CA PRO A 106 -0.03 -27.63 -3.36
C PRO A 106 -0.28 -26.84 -2.06
N ALA A 107 0.50 -27.09 -0.99
CA ALA A 107 0.38 -26.44 0.31
C ALA A 107 0.44 -24.91 0.21
N TRP A 108 1.26 -24.38 -0.71
CA TRP A 108 1.35 -22.95 -0.99
C TRP A 108 0.03 -22.32 -1.45
N THR A 109 -0.92 -23.13 -1.94
CA THR A 109 -2.23 -22.65 -2.39
C THR A 109 -3.29 -22.64 -1.28
N LEU A 110 -3.02 -23.28 -0.13
CA LEU A 110 -3.98 -23.47 0.95
C LEU A 110 -4.28 -22.19 1.74
N PRO A 111 -3.29 -21.34 2.11
CA PRO A 111 -3.56 -20.12 2.84
C PRO A 111 -4.34 -19.14 1.96
N VAL A 112 -5.49 -18.66 2.41
CA VAL A 112 -6.33 -17.68 1.74
C VAL A 112 -6.41 -16.43 2.61
N LEU A 113 -6.12 -15.28 2.01
CA LEU A 113 -6.21 -13.97 2.64
C LEU A 113 -7.48 -13.25 2.17
N TYR A 114 -8.36 -12.91 3.11
CA TYR A 114 -9.45 -11.98 2.92
C TYR A 114 -9.04 -10.64 3.53
N MET A 115 -9.17 -9.57 2.76
CA MET A 115 -8.81 -8.23 3.20
C MET A 115 -9.87 -7.23 2.75
N HIS A 116 -10.32 -6.39 3.68
CA HIS A 116 -11.30 -5.36 3.35
C HIS A 116 -10.68 -4.37 2.34
N PRO A 117 -11.40 -3.95 1.28
CA PRO A 117 -10.83 -3.08 0.24
C PRO A 117 -10.28 -1.74 0.75
N GLU A 118 -10.80 -1.26 1.87
CA GLU A 118 -10.39 -0.01 2.51
C GLU A 118 -9.23 -0.18 3.51
N PHE A 119 -8.80 -1.41 3.80
CA PHE A 119 -7.66 -1.69 4.66
C PHE A 119 -6.36 -1.72 3.83
N ASP A 120 -5.28 -1.10 4.29
CA ASP A 120 -3.99 -1.01 3.57
C ASP A 120 -3.09 -2.22 3.78
N GLY A 121 -3.47 -3.13 4.68
CA GLY A 121 -2.64 -4.28 5.01
C GLY A 121 -1.41 -3.94 5.86
N GLU A 122 -1.25 -2.70 6.32
CA GLU A 122 -0.14 -2.29 7.18
C GLU A 122 -0.50 -2.51 8.66
N LEU A 123 0.11 -3.52 9.29
CA LEU A 123 -0.11 -3.79 10.72
C LEU A 123 0.74 -2.90 11.62
N ILE A 124 2.03 -2.87 11.31
CA ILE A 124 3.04 -2.07 11.96
C ILE A 124 3.41 -1.03 10.92
N LYS A 125 3.39 0.26 11.30
CA LYS A 125 3.93 1.29 10.42
C LYS A 125 5.34 0.83 10.04
N PRO A 126 5.68 0.76 8.73
CA PRO A 126 7.05 0.52 8.34
C PRO A 126 7.93 1.44 9.18
N ILE A 127 9.16 1.01 9.49
CA ILE A 127 10.17 2.02 9.74
C ILE A 127 10.10 2.80 8.43
N SER A 128 9.46 3.98 8.43
CA SER A 128 9.96 5.02 7.58
C SER A 128 11.43 4.94 7.89
N GLU A 129 12.24 4.51 6.93
CA GLU A 129 13.57 5.07 6.85
C GLU A 129 13.31 6.58 6.96
N GLY A 130 13.28 7.10 8.20
CA GLY A 130 14.36 7.95 8.56
C GLY A 130 15.57 7.27 7.95
N VAL A 131 15.92 7.72 6.73
CA VAL A 131 17.15 8.47 6.56
C VAL A 131 17.64 8.73 7.96
N THR A 132 18.67 8.02 8.36
CA THR A 132 19.37 8.30 9.60
C THR A 132 19.49 9.82 9.64
N GLU A 133 18.58 10.49 10.36
CA GLU A 133 18.81 11.82 10.85
C GLU A 133 19.83 11.52 11.93
N ILE A 134 21.05 11.31 11.46
CA ILE A 134 22.25 11.58 12.23
C ILE A 134 21.94 12.99 12.74
N PRO A 135 21.74 13.18 14.05
CA PRO A 135 21.55 14.53 14.57
C PRO A 135 22.79 15.30 14.14
N ASP A 136 22.57 16.30 13.29
CA ASP A 136 23.52 17.33 12.86
C ASP A 136 24.94 17.15 13.40
N ALA A 137 25.72 16.27 12.77
CA ALA A 137 27.18 16.20 12.94
C ALA A 137 27.92 16.38 11.62
N THR A 138 27.19 16.79 10.57
CA THR A 138 27.73 17.43 9.37
C THR A 138 26.95 18.71 9.06
N SER A 139 26.50 19.41 10.10
CA SER A 139 26.23 20.85 10.02
C SER A 139 27.55 21.62 10.13
N SER A 140 28.43 21.43 9.14
CA SER A 140 29.47 22.40 8.79
C SER A 140 30.16 21.96 7.50
N ALA A 141 29.80 22.64 6.40
CA ALA A 141 30.25 22.45 5.03
C ALA A 141 29.64 21.17 4.40
N TRP A 142 28.66 21.24 3.49
CA TRP A 142 28.67 22.03 2.25
C TRP A 142 27.30 22.70 2.00
N PHE A 143 27.23 24.02 2.21
CA PHE A 143 26.45 24.87 1.31
C PHE A 143 27.09 24.68 -0.08
N ILE A 144 26.36 24.29 -1.11
CA ILE A 144 25.66 25.18 -2.04
C ILE A 144 24.77 24.23 -2.85
N HIS A 145 23.46 24.25 -2.63
CA HIS A 145 22.39 24.16 -3.64
C HIS A 145 21.08 24.11 -2.85
N PRO A 146 20.31 25.22 -2.78
CA PRO A 146 18.96 25.16 -2.23
C PRO A 146 18.17 24.16 -3.09
N THR A 147 17.50 23.20 -2.47
CA THR A 147 16.49 22.43 -3.21
C THR A 147 15.50 23.44 -3.78
N PRO A 148 15.23 23.44 -5.11
CA PRO A 148 14.30 24.40 -5.69
C PRO A 148 12.97 24.24 -4.98
N THR A 149 12.41 25.34 -4.46
CA THR A 149 11.13 25.28 -3.75
C THR A 149 10.07 25.00 -4.80
N ALA A 150 9.45 23.82 -4.78
CA ALA A 150 8.47 23.44 -5.77
C ALA A 150 7.09 23.26 -5.12
N CYS A 151 6.04 23.49 -5.88
CA CYS A 151 4.68 23.38 -5.39
C CYS A 151 3.71 22.90 -6.46
N LEU A 152 2.58 22.36 -6.00
CA LEU A 152 1.40 22.15 -6.82
C LEU A 152 0.40 23.27 -6.54
N ARG A 153 -0.13 23.91 -7.58
CA ARG A 153 -1.18 24.91 -7.49
C ARG A 153 -2.46 24.41 -8.16
N SER A 154 -3.61 24.63 -7.53
CA SER A 154 -4.89 24.30 -8.15
C SER A 154 -5.26 25.31 -9.23
N MET A 155 -5.54 24.84 -10.44
CA MET A 155 -6.00 25.70 -11.55
C MET A 155 -7.44 26.17 -11.36
N ALA A 156 -8.26 25.41 -10.63
CA ALA A 156 -9.64 25.79 -10.34
C ALA A 156 -9.72 26.84 -9.22
N LYS A 157 -8.79 26.79 -8.26
CA LYS A 157 -8.69 27.74 -7.14
C LYS A 157 -7.21 28.08 -6.90
N PRO A 158 -6.64 29.08 -7.60
CA PRO A 158 -5.20 29.40 -7.51
C PRO A 158 -4.70 29.78 -6.11
N SER A 159 -5.59 30.12 -5.17
CA SER A 159 -5.26 30.33 -3.77
C SER A 159 -4.91 29.04 -3.01
N ARG A 160 -5.20 27.86 -3.58
CA ARG A 160 -4.79 26.56 -3.04
C ARG A 160 -3.48 26.13 -3.68
N THR A 161 -2.42 26.19 -2.88
CA THR A 161 -1.08 25.76 -3.24
C THR A 161 -0.55 24.82 -2.16
N TRP A 162 0.10 23.74 -2.58
CA TRP A 162 0.71 22.74 -1.72
C TRP A 162 2.22 22.72 -1.99
N GLN A 163 3.01 23.01 -0.96
CA GLN A 163 4.47 23.06 -1.05
C GLN A 163 5.07 21.65 -0.95
N ILE A 164 6.09 21.38 -1.75
CA ILE A 164 6.87 20.15 -1.69
C ILE A 164 7.94 20.33 -0.61
N GLN A 165 7.72 19.71 0.55
CA GLN A 165 8.59 19.84 1.73
C GLN A 165 9.76 18.87 1.62
N GLY A 166 10.99 19.36 1.81
CA GLY A 166 12.20 18.50 1.77
C GLY A 166 12.41 17.77 0.44
N GLY A 167 11.81 18.27 -0.65
CA GLY A 167 11.88 17.63 -1.96
C GLY A 167 11.00 16.39 -2.12
N LEU A 168 10.02 16.11 -1.25
CA LEU A 168 9.07 15.00 -1.41
C LEU A 168 7.63 15.47 -1.13
N MET A 169 6.70 15.00 -1.95
CA MET A 169 5.26 15.16 -1.75
C MET A 169 4.55 13.86 -2.09
N ARG A 170 3.85 13.31 -1.09
CA ARG A 170 2.95 12.18 -1.25
C ARG A 170 1.56 12.68 -1.61
N VAL A 171 0.98 12.09 -2.65
CA VAL A 171 -0.34 12.43 -3.17
C VAL A 171 -1.27 11.25 -2.96
N GLY A 172 -2.49 11.48 -2.47
CA GLY A 172 -3.50 10.42 -2.34
C GLY A 172 -4.77 10.87 -1.65
N SER A 173 -5.71 9.95 -1.42
CA SER A 173 -6.98 10.24 -0.76
C SER A 173 -6.99 10.01 0.76
N LEU A 174 -5.92 9.41 1.31
CA LEU A 174 -5.75 9.22 2.75
C LEU A 174 -5.23 10.50 3.42
N ASP A 175 -5.68 10.79 4.64
CA ASP A 175 -5.26 11.98 5.41
C ASP A 175 -3.77 12.00 5.81
N GLY A 176 -3.04 10.90 5.61
CA GLY A 176 -1.60 10.83 5.83
C GLY A 176 -0.72 11.28 4.66
N ASN A 177 -1.32 11.71 3.54
CA ASN A 177 -0.58 12.26 2.40
C ASN A 177 -0.35 13.77 2.58
N ASP A 178 0.71 14.28 1.96
CA ASP A 178 1.02 15.72 1.99
C ASP A 178 0.02 16.51 1.10
N LEU A 179 -0.45 15.89 0.01
CA LEU A 179 -1.56 16.36 -0.81
C LEU A 179 -2.73 15.37 -0.77
N VAL A 180 -3.80 15.77 -0.05
CA VAL A 180 -5.02 14.98 0.08
C VAL A 180 -6.07 15.39 -0.98
N LEU A 181 -6.37 14.48 -1.91
CA LEU A 181 -7.37 14.67 -2.96
C LEU A 181 -8.52 13.65 -2.80
N ARG A 182 -9.72 14.14 -2.47
CA ARG A 182 -10.93 13.31 -2.23
C ARG A 182 -11.78 13.09 -3.47
N GLU A 183 -11.13 12.97 -4.63
CA GLU A 183 -11.80 12.90 -5.92
C GLU A 183 -11.95 11.46 -6.42
N PRO A 184 -13.01 11.14 -7.19
CA PRO A 184 -13.19 9.80 -7.75
C PRO A 184 -12.00 9.36 -8.60
N GLY A 185 -11.45 8.18 -8.30
CA GLY A 185 -10.29 7.62 -8.99
C GLY A 185 -8.94 7.91 -8.32
N VAL A 186 -8.90 8.72 -7.25
CA VAL A 186 -7.66 8.93 -6.49
C VAL A 186 -7.48 7.82 -5.45
N SER A 187 -6.48 6.94 -5.66
CA SER A 187 -6.02 5.96 -4.67
C SER A 187 -5.62 6.58 -3.32
N ARG A 188 -5.72 5.79 -2.23
CA ARG A 188 -5.34 6.19 -0.87
C ARG A 188 -3.89 6.70 -0.78
N LYS A 189 -2.96 5.96 -1.37
CA LYS A 189 -1.62 6.42 -1.76
C LYS A 189 -1.60 6.36 -3.29
N HIS A 190 -1.40 7.47 -3.98
CA HIS A 190 -1.61 7.58 -5.42
C HIS A 190 -0.29 7.71 -6.18
N ALA A 191 0.49 8.71 -5.80
CA ALA A 191 1.75 9.02 -6.43
C ALA A 191 2.66 9.76 -5.46
N GLU A 192 3.93 9.82 -5.81
CA GLU A 192 4.92 10.67 -5.15
C GLU A 192 5.52 11.62 -6.18
N ILE A 193 5.70 12.87 -5.77
CA ILE A 193 6.54 13.83 -6.47
C ILE A 193 7.78 14.02 -5.63
N PHE A 194 8.96 13.76 -6.21
CA PHE A 194 10.19 13.86 -5.46
C PHE A 194 11.33 14.47 -6.27
N TYR A 195 12.24 15.11 -5.55
CA TYR A 195 13.44 15.71 -6.07
C TYR A 195 14.55 14.66 -6.17
N ARG A 196 15.26 14.63 -7.30
CA ARG A 196 16.48 13.84 -7.44
C ARG A 196 17.56 14.74 -8.00
N ASP A 197 18.67 14.86 -7.26
CA ASP A 197 19.88 15.45 -7.79
C ASP A 197 20.54 14.43 -8.74
N VAL A 198 20.57 14.75 -10.03
CA VAL A 198 21.17 13.89 -11.06
C VAL A 198 22.65 14.25 -11.27
N GLY A 199 23.18 15.26 -10.56
CA GLY A 199 24.50 15.82 -10.78
C GLY A 199 25.52 15.50 -9.69
N GLY A 200 26.10 14.29 -9.70
CA GLY A 200 27.34 14.02 -8.96
C GLY A 200 28.56 14.86 -9.41
N ASN A 201 28.42 15.63 -10.51
CA ASN A 201 29.48 16.43 -11.13
C ASN A 201 29.01 17.82 -11.63
N GLY A 202 27.95 18.41 -11.03
CA GLY A 202 27.64 19.83 -11.19
C GLY A 202 27.09 20.31 -12.54
N ASP A 203 26.67 19.42 -13.44
CA ASP A 203 26.20 19.78 -14.81
C ASP A 203 24.78 19.26 -15.14
N GLY A 204 24.11 18.61 -14.18
CA GLY A 204 22.75 18.09 -14.35
C GLY A 204 21.73 19.06 -13.76
N GLU A 205 20.75 19.50 -14.55
CA GLU A 205 19.69 20.36 -14.02
C GLU A 205 18.87 19.62 -12.94
N PRO A 206 18.69 20.25 -11.77
CA PRO A 206 17.90 19.70 -10.67
C PRO A 206 16.48 19.37 -11.15
N THR A 207 16.08 18.09 -11.12
CA THR A 207 14.82 17.63 -11.76
C THR A 207 13.91 16.94 -10.75
N TYR A 208 12.63 17.33 -10.75
CA TYR A 208 11.57 16.63 -10.03
C TYR A 208 11.01 15.48 -10.87
N PHE A 209 10.61 14.40 -10.20
CA PHE A 209 10.02 13.22 -10.82
C PHE A 209 8.65 12.95 -10.23
N LEU A 210 7.73 12.48 -11.06
CA LEU A 210 6.44 11.92 -10.66
C LEU A 210 6.53 10.40 -10.76
N LYS A 211 6.28 9.70 -9.65
CA LYS A 211 6.13 8.24 -9.62
C LYS A 211 4.69 7.88 -9.29
N ASP A 212 3.99 7.34 -10.27
CA ASP A 212 2.63 6.83 -10.09
C ASP A 212 2.67 5.36 -9.68
N PHE A 213 1.85 5.00 -8.70
CA PHE A 213 1.58 3.61 -8.30
C PHE A 213 0.09 3.40 -8.01
N SER A 214 -0.75 4.22 -8.62
CA SER A 214 -2.19 4.28 -8.35
C SER A 214 -2.96 3.23 -9.14
N ARG A 215 -4.25 3.04 -8.81
CA ARG A 215 -5.14 2.09 -9.51
C ARG A 215 -5.55 2.59 -10.90
N PHE A 216 -5.61 3.91 -11.08
CA PHE A 216 -6.22 4.53 -12.26
C PHE A 216 -5.25 5.38 -13.06
N GLY A 217 -4.04 5.64 -12.55
CA GLY A 217 -3.00 6.45 -13.17
C GLY A 217 -3.17 7.94 -12.96
N THR A 218 -2.09 8.67 -13.26
CA THR A 218 -2.00 10.12 -13.26
C THR A 218 -1.92 10.61 -14.71
N LEU A 219 -2.73 11.59 -15.08
CA LEU A 219 -2.63 12.25 -16.38
C LEU A 219 -1.67 13.44 -16.25
N VAL A 220 -0.70 13.50 -17.14
CA VAL A 220 0.30 14.57 -17.26
C VAL A 220 0.13 15.24 -18.62
N GLN A 221 -0.01 16.55 -18.64
CA GLN A 221 -0.11 17.31 -19.89
C GLN A 221 1.29 17.60 -20.43
N THR A 222 1.57 17.10 -21.63
CA THR A 222 2.77 17.39 -22.42
C THR A 222 2.41 18.28 -23.63
N SER A 223 3.40 18.64 -24.44
CA SER A 223 3.19 19.36 -25.72
C SER A 223 2.27 18.61 -26.69
N GLU A 224 2.19 17.28 -26.58
CA GLU A 224 1.38 16.40 -27.42
C GLU A 224 -0.03 16.15 -26.86
N GLY A 225 -0.35 16.74 -25.69
CA GLY A 225 -1.63 16.60 -25.01
C GLY A 225 -1.55 15.82 -23.69
N TRP A 226 -2.67 15.28 -23.24
CA TRP A 226 -2.73 14.52 -21.98
C TRP A 226 -2.22 13.10 -22.17
N GLN A 227 -1.12 12.77 -21.50
CA GLN A 227 -0.55 11.43 -21.46
C GLN A 227 -0.80 10.78 -20.10
N LYS A 228 -1.10 9.48 -20.10
CA LYS A 228 -1.37 8.73 -18.87
C LYS A 228 -0.09 8.05 -18.37
N VAL A 229 0.31 8.39 -17.15
CA VAL A 229 1.36 7.74 -16.37
C VAL A 229 0.72 6.77 -15.40
N HIS A 230 1.15 5.51 -15.40
CA HIS A 230 0.57 4.45 -14.57
C HIS A 230 1.63 3.43 -14.19
N HIS A 231 1.87 3.24 -12.89
CA HIS A 231 2.96 2.37 -12.38
C HIS A 231 4.33 2.68 -12.99
N ARG A 232 4.62 3.97 -13.21
CA ARG A 232 5.85 4.45 -13.86
C ARG A 232 6.32 5.74 -13.21
N GLU A 233 7.62 5.98 -13.37
CA GLU A 233 8.28 7.22 -13.01
C GLU A 233 8.54 8.04 -14.28
N VAL A 234 8.23 9.34 -14.25
CA VAL A 234 8.50 10.27 -15.35
C VAL A 234 9.07 11.58 -14.81
N PRO A 235 9.98 12.25 -15.55
CA PRO A 235 10.43 13.58 -15.18
C PRO A 235 9.27 14.57 -15.25
N LEU A 236 9.21 15.48 -14.28
CA LEU A 236 8.17 16.48 -14.16
C LEU A 236 8.72 17.85 -14.55
N GLN A 237 8.26 18.35 -15.70
CA GLN A 237 8.69 19.64 -16.23
C GLN A 237 8.00 20.80 -15.51
N PRO A 238 8.66 21.96 -15.34
CA PRO A 238 8.01 23.17 -14.84
C PRO A 238 6.76 23.51 -15.66
N ASN A 239 5.69 23.94 -14.98
CA ASN A 239 4.37 24.21 -15.54
C ASN A 239 3.63 22.98 -16.09
N ALA A 240 4.10 21.77 -15.82
CA ALA A 240 3.35 20.55 -16.14
C ALA A 240 2.01 20.55 -15.41
N ARG A 241 0.95 20.17 -16.14
CA ARG A 241 -0.39 20.05 -15.57
C ARG A 241 -0.71 18.60 -15.29
N LEU A 242 -1.27 18.34 -14.12
CA LEU A 242 -1.50 17.03 -13.55
C LEU A 242 -2.97 16.85 -13.22
N LYS A 243 -3.50 15.64 -13.45
CA LYS A 243 -4.77 15.18 -12.92
C LYS A 243 -4.61 13.78 -12.37
N PHE A 244 -4.92 13.61 -11.09
CA PHE A 244 -4.77 12.33 -10.41
C PHE A 244 -6.06 11.49 -10.55
N GLY A 245 -5.94 10.26 -11.03
CA GLY A 245 -7.01 9.26 -11.09
C GLY A 245 -7.96 9.35 -12.27
N SER A 246 -8.48 10.54 -12.59
CA SER A 246 -9.51 10.69 -13.63
C SER A 246 -9.29 11.94 -14.48
N SER A 247 -9.74 11.90 -15.73
CA SER A 247 -9.77 13.08 -16.61
C SER A 247 -10.70 14.18 -16.11
N ARG A 248 -11.65 13.82 -15.23
CA ARG A 248 -12.58 14.73 -14.56
C ARG A 248 -12.01 15.35 -13.28
N SER A 249 -10.87 14.86 -12.79
CA SER A 249 -10.24 15.42 -11.59
C SER A 249 -9.76 16.85 -11.83
N GLN A 250 -9.58 17.59 -10.74
CA GLN A 250 -9.05 18.94 -10.77
C GLN A 250 -7.67 18.96 -11.42
N THR A 251 -7.42 19.99 -12.21
CA THR A 251 -6.11 20.23 -12.80
C THR A 251 -5.22 20.92 -11.78
N LEU A 252 -4.08 20.32 -11.47
CA LEU A 252 -3.01 20.90 -10.68
C LEU A 252 -1.86 21.29 -11.61
N GLU A 253 -1.19 22.40 -11.33
CA GLU A 253 -0.03 22.87 -12.07
C GLU A 253 1.20 22.77 -11.17
N PHE A 254 2.26 22.16 -11.71
CA PHE A 254 3.54 22.03 -11.03
C PHE A 254 4.40 23.26 -11.31
N LEU A 255 4.91 23.87 -10.24
CA LEU A 255 5.70 25.09 -10.30
C LEU A 255 7.00 24.85 -9.54
N ILE A 256 8.09 25.42 -10.05
CA ILE A 256 9.38 25.51 -9.36
C ILE A 256 9.64 27.01 -9.18
N ASP A 257 9.79 27.43 -7.93
CA ASP A 257 10.33 28.76 -7.60
C ASP A 257 11.84 28.70 -7.87
N GLY A 258 12.28 29.56 -8.79
CA GLY A 258 13.68 29.74 -9.17
C GLY A 258 14.45 30.68 -8.25
#